data_AF-A0A7S2IW07-F1
#
_entry.id   AF-A0A7S2IW07-F1
#
_cell.length_a   1.000
_cell.length_b   1.000
_cell.length_c   1.000
_cell.angle_alpha   90.00
_cell.angle_beta   90.00
_cell.angle_gamma   90.00
#
_symmetry.space_group_name_H-M   'P 1'
#
loop_
_entity.id
_entity.type
_entity.pdbx_description
1 polymer ?
#
loop_
_entity_poly.entity_id
_entity_poly.type
_entity_poly.pdbx_seq_one_letter_code
_entity_poly.pdbx_strand_id
1 'polypeptide(L)'
;MYDFNHQSFEEPVLKTLSPGDEIIFQCSYDTSGRSIPTPFGDLTQQEMCWGAFIYYPRQAMNQGSFARTEGMMNPLSYFQTACSNPSTDPAFQNESECVRQYATDIWAIQDASIAGQGIQPAEHLCNHGIPSGAYAMDKYAVAQNFPGLCPQCVWAQTAACTDADIKAHARTVFCPQTCSQYGLSMWPDTSRTQATEPTHHTHCNGGSQ
;
A
#
# COMPACT_ATOMS: atom_id res chain seq x y z
N MET A 1 -23.51 -4.67 24.49
CA MET A 1 -24.23 -5.04 23.25
C MET A 1 -24.46 -3.75 22.49
N TYR A 2 -24.05 -3.67 21.23
CA TYR A 2 -24.19 -2.47 20.38
C TYR A 2 -25.64 -2.30 19.92
N ASP A 3 -26.12 -1.05 19.84
CA ASP A 3 -27.43 -0.69 19.29
C ASP A 3 -27.23 0.30 18.14
N PHE A 4 -27.69 -0.06 16.94
CA PHE A 4 -27.59 0.80 15.75
C PHE A 4 -28.27 2.17 15.96
N ASN A 5 -29.31 2.24 16.79
CA ASN A 5 -30.01 3.49 17.09
C ASN A 5 -29.25 4.39 18.06
N HIS A 6 -28.13 3.91 18.63
CA HIS A 6 -27.28 4.64 19.55
C HIS A 6 -25.82 4.64 19.06
N GLN A 7 -25.49 5.63 18.24
CA GLN A 7 -24.13 5.84 17.73
C GLN A 7 -23.51 7.06 18.41
N SER A 8 -22.77 6.80 19.50
CA SER A 8 -22.07 7.79 20.32
C SER A 8 -20.58 7.45 20.41
N PHE A 9 -19.78 8.46 20.81
CA PHE A 9 -18.42 8.20 21.28
C PHE A 9 -18.49 7.79 22.75
N GLU A 10 -17.92 6.62 23.05
CA GLU A 10 -17.80 6.10 24.41
C GLU A 10 -16.34 6.10 24.85
N GLU A 11 -16.07 6.31 26.14
CA GLU A 11 -14.70 6.19 26.64
C GLU A 11 -14.21 4.72 26.52
N PRO A 12 -13.06 4.48 25.88
CA PRO A 12 -12.54 3.13 25.77
C PRO A 12 -11.96 2.67 27.12
N VAL A 13 -12.10 1.37 27.41
CA VAL A 13 -11.43 0.73 28.55
C VAL A 13 -9.91 0.81 28.41
N LEU A 14 -9.42 0.68 27.16
CA LEU A 14 -8.01 0.84 26.82
C LEU A 14 -7.75 2.29 26.39
N LYS A 15 -6.93 3.01 27.17
CA LYS A 15 -6.64 4.44 26.93
C LYS A 15 -5.38 4.68 26.10
N THR A 16 -4.56 3.66 25.86
CA THR A 16 -3.27 3.80 25.18
C THR A 16 -3.03 2.59 24.29
N LEU A 17 -2.64 2.87 23.04
CA LEU A 17 -2.17 1.89 22.06
C LEU A 17 -0.69 2.19 21.79
N SER A 18 0.14 1.15 21.84
CA SER A 18 1.59 1.24 21.62
C SER A 18 1.98 0.71 20.24
N PRO A 19 3.13 1.14 19.69
CA PRO A 19 3.66 0.55 18.46
C PRO A 19 3.81 -0.97 18.60
N GLY A 20 3.30 -1.71 17.63
CA GLY A 20 3.29 -3.18 17.63
C GLY A 20 2.00 -3.82 18.16
N ASP A 21 1.10 -3.04 18.77
CA ASP A 21 -0.22 -3.54 19.17
C ASP A 21 -1.11 -3.79 17.94
N GLU A 22 -2.01 -4.76 18.05
CA GLU A 22 -2.98 -5.13 17.01
C GLU A 22 -4.39 -4.66 17.39
N ILE A 23 -5.08 -4.03 16.44
CA ILE A 23 -6.48 -3.61 16.61
C ILE A 23 -7.36 -4.55 15.77
N ILE A 24 -8.14 -5.39 16.45
CA ILE A 24 -9.09 -6.29 15.80
C ILE A 24 -10.50 -5.70 15.93
N PHE A 25 -11.14 -5.45 14.79
CA PHE A 25 -12.51 -4.94 14.71
C PHE A 25 -13.42 -5.99 14.08
N GLN A 26 -14.45 -6.42 14.82
CA GLN A 26 -15.38 -7.47 14.37
C GLN A 26 -16.83 -6.98 14.51
N CYS A 27 -17.57 -7.05 13.41
CA CYS A 27 -19.00 -6.81 13.37
C CYS A 27 -19.76 -8.14 13.28
N SER A 28 -20.87 -8.24 14.01
CA SER A 28 -21.80 -9.38 13.94
C SER A 28 -23.16 -8.89 13.49
N TYR A 29 -23.78 -9.60 12.55
CA TYR A 29 -25.03 -9.21 11.91
C TYR A 29 -26.10 -10.27 12.14
N ASP A 30 -27.33 -9.83 12.39
CA ASP A 30 -28.51 -10.70 12.38
C ASP A 30 -29.26 -10.51 11.05
N THR A 31 -29.17 -11.52 10.18
CA THR A 31 -29.82 -11.54 8.88
C THR A 31 -31.08 -12.42 8.86
N SER A 32 -31.52 -12.92 10.02
CA SER A 32 -32.65 -13.87 10.11
C SER A 32 -33.96 -13.33 9.53
N GLY A 33 -34.14 -12.00 9.54
CA GLY A 33 -35.31 -11.32 8.95
C GLY A 33 -35.20 -10.98 7.46
N ARG A 34 -34.10 -11.34 6.78
CA ARG A 34 -33.85 -11.01 5.38
C ARG A 34 -34.03 -12.24 4.49
N SER A 35 -34.80 -12.10 3.41
CA SER A 35 -35.01 -13.16 2.41
C SER A 35 -33.96 -13.17 1.29
N ILE A 36 -33.10 -12.15 1.22
CA ILE A 36 -32.07 -11.95 0.19
C ILE A 36 -30.76 -11.58 0.91
N PRO A 37 -29.60 -12.07 0.45
CA PRO A 37 -28.31 -11.62 0.96
C PRO A 37 -28.18 -10.10 0.94
N THR A 38 -27.73 -9.53 2.06
CA THR A 38 -27.55 -8.08 2.21
C THR A 38 -26.10 -7.74 1.87
N PRO A 39 -25.83 -7.03 0.75
CA PRO A 39 -24.45 -6.70 0.37
C PRO A 39 -23.90 -5.55 1.22
N PHE A 40 -22.59 -5.34 1.18
CA PHE A 40 -21.96 -4.17 1.82
C PHE A 40 -22.12 -2.91 0.95
N GLY A 41 -22.29 -1.76 1.59
CA GLY A 41 -22.33 -0.45 0.93
C GLY A 41 -23.09 0.62 1.72
N ASP A 42 -23.27 1.80 1.11
CA ASP A 42 -23.74 3.01 1.81
C ASP A 42 -25.27 3.14 1.89
N LEU A 43 -26.01 2.30 1.17
CA LEU A 43 -27.47 2.36 1.12
C LEU A 43 -28.11 1.67 2.32
N THR A 44 -29.36 2.03 2.63
CA THR A 44 -30.11 1.46 3.77
C THR A 44 -30.46 -0.02 3.62
N GLN A 45 -30.36 -0.56 2.40
CA GLN A 45 -30.52 -2.00 2.11
C GLN A 45 -29.19 -2.74 2.10
N GLN A 46 -28.11 -2.09 2.53
CA GLN A 46 -26.76 -2.62 2.57
C GLN A 46 -26.24 -2.59 4.01
N GLU A 47 -25.20 -3.38 4.28
CA GLU A 47 -24.52 -3.38 5.56
C GLU A 47 -23.22 -2.57 5.53
N MET A 48 -22.83 -2.06 6.69
CA MET A 48 -21.54 -1.42 6.91
C MET A 48 -20.84 -2.04 8.12
N CYS A 49 -19.51 -2.13 8.08
CA CYS A 49 -18.69 -2.45 9.24
C CYS A 49 -17.63 -1.36 9.38
N TRP A 50 -17.86 -0.37 10.24
CA TRP A 50 -16.89 0.70 10.46
C TRP A 50 -16.89 1.12 11.94
N GLY A 51 -15.74 1.65 12.37
CA GLY A 51 -15.55 2.21 13.70
C GLY A 51 -14.74 3.51 13.59
N ALA A 52 -15.04 4.46 14.46
CA ALA A 52 -14.31 5.72 14.54
C ALA A 52 -13.60 5.81 15.89
N PHE A 53 -12.32 6.17 15.86
CA PHE A 53 -11.49 6.36 17.05
C PHE A 53 -11.02 7.80 17.12
N ILE A 54 -11.27 8.46 18.25
CA ILE A 54 -10.68 9.75 18.57
C ILE A 54 -9.45 9.48 19.44
N TYR A 55 -8.29 10.01 19.04
CA TYR A 55 -7.03 9.75 19.72
C TYR A 55 -6.15 11.00 19.79
N TYR A 56 -5.20 11.00 20.74
CA TYR A 56 -4.17 12.02 20.92
C TYR A 56 -2.88 11.34 21.45
N PRO A 57 -1.66 11.79 21.08
CA PRO A 57 -1.34 12.89 20.17
C PRO A 57 -1.72 12.58 18.72
N ARG A 58 -2.02 13.64 17.95
CA ARG A 58 -2.28 13.53 16.52
C ARG A 58 -1.11 12.81 15.87
N GLN A 59 -1.41 11.70 15.20
CA GLN A 59 -0.46 11.01 14.36
C GLN A 59 -0.46 11.71 13.00
N ALA A 60 0.70 11.81 12.38
CA ALA A 60 0.77 12.19 10.98
C ALA A 60 0.23 10.99 10.17
N MET A 61 -1.08 11.03 9.88
CA MET A 61 -1.78 10.03 9.08
C MET A 61 -2.38 10.75 7.90
N ASN A 62 -1.86 10.46 6.71
CA ASN A 62 -2.29 11.11 5.47
C ASN A 62 -3.30 10.25 4.68
N GLN A 63 -3.35 8.95 4.95
CA GLN A 63 -4.26 8.01 4.29
C GLN A 63 -4.46 6.75 5.15
N GLY A 64 -5.62 6.10 5.05
CA GLY A 64 -5.80 4.71 5.48
C GLY A 64 -6.55 4.00 4.37
N SER A 65 -6.00 2.93 3.80
CA SER A 65 -6.64 2.22 2.69
C SER A 65 -6.75 0.74 3.00
N PHE A 66 -7.99 0.25 3.12
CA PHE A 66 -8.29 -1.16 3.17
C PHE A 66 -8.44 -1.70 1.73
N ALA A 67 -7.52 -2.56 1.31
CA ALA A 67 -7.65 -3.31 0.06
C ALA A 67 -7.78 -4.80 0.40
N ARG A 68 -8.86 -5.45 -0.06
CA ARG A 68 -8.88 -6.91 -0.16
C ARG A 68 -8.05 -7.31 -1.38
N THR A 69 -7.27 -8.37 -1.26
CA THR A 69 -6.52 -8.98 -2.37
C THR A 69 -7.40 -9.41 -3.54
N GLU A 70 -8.69 -9.69 -3.31
CA GLU A 70 -9.65 -10.00 -4.39
C GLU A 70 -9.87 -8.84 -5.38
N GLY A 71 -9.47 -7.60 -5.03
CA GLY A 71 -9.51 -6.43 -5.91
C GLY A 71 -8.14 -5.98 -6.42
N MET A 72 -7.05 -6.65 -6.03
CA MET A 72 -5.70 -6.33 -6.51
C MET A 72 -5.50 -6.86 -7.93
N MET A 73 -4.84 -6.09 -8.78
CA MET A 73 -4.52 -6.54 -10.14
C MET A 73 -3.55 -7.73 -10.16
N ASN A 74 -2.72 -7.88 -9.13
CA ASN A 74 -1.75 -8.96 -9.00
C ASN A 74 -2.11 -9.92 -7.86
N PRO A 75 -2.11 -11.25 -8.11
CA PRO A 75 -2.33 -12.23 -7.06
C PRO A 75 -1.16 -12.28 -6.07
N LEU A 76 -1.40 -12.77 -4.86
CA LEU A 76 -0.38 -12.92 -3.82
C LEU A 76 0.90 -13.67 -4.30
N SER A 77 0.73 -14.66 -5.18
CA SER A 77 1.83 -15.42 -5.80
C SER A 77 2.77 -14.57 -6.66
N TYR A 78 2.28 -13.45 -7.19
CA TYR A 78 3.09 -12.48 -7.91
C TYR A 78 4.13 -11.85 -6.97
N PHE A 79 3.68 -11.33 -5.82
CA PHE A 79 4.58 -10.72 -4.83
C PHE A 79 5.53 -11.74 -4.22
N GLN A 80 5.09 -12.98 -4.02
CA GLN A 80 5.96 -14.07 -3.60
C GLN A 80 7.14 -14.26 -4.57
N THR A 81 6.85 -14.26 -5.87
CA THR A 81 7.85 -14.38 -6.94
C THR A 81 8.75 -13.16 -6.99
N ALA A 82 8.19 -11.95 -7.02
CA ALA A 82 8.95 -10.71 -7.10
C ALA A 82 9.91 -10.54 -5.90
N CYS A 83 9.45 -10.83 -4.69
CA CYS A 83 10.22 -10.63 -3.47
C CYS A 83 11.23 -11.74 -3.20
N SER A 84 10.84 -13.02 -3.37
CA SER A 84 11.63 -14.14 -2.87
C SER A 84 12.63 -14.69 -3.88
N ASN A 85 12.48 -14.36 -5.17
CA ASN A 85 13.32 -14.93 -6.22
C ASN A 85 14.37 -13.91 -6.70
N PRO A 86 15.56 -14.40 -7.09
CA PRO A 86 16.50 -13.59 -7.85
C PRO A 86 15.90 -13.24 -9.21
N SER A 87 16.37 -12.12 -9.78
CA SER A 87 16.01 -11.77 -11.14
C SER A 87 16.62 -12.75 -12.16
N THR A 88 15.87 -13.03 -13.22
CA THR A 88 16.33 -13.83 -14.37
C THR A 88 17.05 -12.99 -15.44
N ASP A 89 17.01 -11.66 -15.32
CA ASP A 89 17.67 -10.75 -16.24
C ASP A 89 19.17 -10.65 -15.91
N PRO A 90 20.08 -10.91 -16.87
CA PRO A 90 21.52 -10.76 -16.66
C PRO A 90 21.94 -9.38 -16.14
N ALA A 91 21.22 -8.31 -16.47
CA ALA A 91 21.47 -6.96 -15.96
C ALA A 91 21.12 -6.77 -14.47
N PHE A 92 20.43 -7.77 -13.87
CA PHE A 92 19.91 -7.78 -12.51
C PHE A 92 20.26 -9.08 -11.76
N GLN A 93 21.25 -9.85 -12.23
CA GLN A 93 21.62 -11.17 -11.69
C GLN A 93 21.94 -11.22 -10.17
N ASN A 94 22.21 -10.06 -9.55
CA ASN A 94 22.47 -9.92 -8.11
C ASN A 94 21.37 -9.13 -7.39
N GLU A 95 20.17 -9.10 -7.97
CA GLU A 95 19.01 -8.39 -7.44
C GLU A 95 17.80 -9.31 -7.36
N SER A 96 16.82 -8.94 -6.54
CA SER A 96 15.51 -9.59 -6.55
C SER A 96 14.76 -9.27 -7.83
N GLU A 97 13.79 -10.12 -8.18
CA GLU A 97 12.88 -9.86 -9.30
C GLU A 97 12.07 -8.56 -9.09
N CYS A 98 11.82 -8.18 -7.82
CA CYS A 98 11.20 -6.90 -7.46
C CYS A 98 12.06 -5.71 -7.91
N VAL A 99 13.37 -5.75 -7.68
CA VAL A 99 14.28 -4.65 -8.09
C VAL A 99 14.33 -4.54 -9.61
N ARG A 100 14.33 -5.67 -10.34
CA ARG A 100 14.23 -5.67 -11.81
C ARG A 100 12.96 -4.97 -12.27
N GLN A 101 11.82 -5.43 -11.77
CA GLN A 101 10.52 -4.87 -12.12
C GLN A 101 10.43 -3.39 -11.76
N TYR A 102 10.88 -2.98 -10.57
CA TYR A 102 10.91 -1.56 -10.20
C TYR A 102 11.69 -0.71 -11.22
N ALA A 103 12.85 -1.20 -11.66
CA ALA A 103 13.70 -0.47 -12.60
C ALA A 103 13.18 -0.45 -14.04
N THR A 104 12.45 -1.50 -14.47
CA THR A 104 12.01 -1.64 -15.88
C THR A 104 10.53 -1.34 -16.10
N ASP A 105 9.69 -1.70 -15.12
CA ASP A 105 8.22 -1.68 -15.20
C ASP A 105 7.62 -1.65 -13.78
N ILE A 106 7.70 -0.48 -13.13
CA ILE A 106 7.22 -0.29 -11.76
C ILE A 106 5.70 -0.57 -11.63
N TRP A 107 4.95 -0.46 -12.72
CA TRP A 107 3.52 -0.75 -12.78
C TRP A 107 3.20 -2.22 -12.59
N ALA A 108 4.14 -3.10 -12.92
CA ALA A 108 3.97 -4.51 -12.65
C ALA A 108 3.85 -4.78 -11.14
N ILE A 109 4.48 -3.96 -10.29
CA ILE A 109 4.44 -4.11 -8.82
C ILE A 109 3.42 -3.18 -8.15
N GLN A 110 3.20 -1.98 -8.72
CA GLN A 110 2.26 -0.99 -8.19
C GLN A 110 0.82 -1.37 -8.52
N ASP A 111 -0.01 -1.55 -7.48
CA ASP A 111 -1.45 -1.74 -7.59
C ASP A 111 -2.15 -0.50 -8.21
N ALA A 112 -3.40 -0.66 -8.65
CA ALA A 112 -4.20 0.31 -9.39
C ALA A 112 -4.40 1.70 -8.73
N SER A 113 -3.90 1.91 -7.50
CA SER A 113 -4.04 3.17 -6.76
C SER A 113 -3.37 4.36 -7.45
N ILE A 114 -2.29 4.14 -8.22
CA ILE A 114 -1.64 5.22 -8.99
C ILE A 114 -2.32 5.44 -10.35
N ALA A 115 -2.83 4.37 -10.99
CA ALA A 115 -3.55 4.48 -12.25
C ALA A 115 -4.87 5.26 -12.10
N GLY A 116 -5.56 5.11 -10.96
CA GLY A 116 -6.73 5.91 -10.60
C GLY A 116 -6.45 7.40 -10.37
N GLN A 117 -5.18 7.80 -10.30
CA GLN A 117 -4.73 9.19 -10.11
C GLN A 117 -4.22 9.84 -11.41
N GLY A 118 -4.65 9.30 -12.56
CA GLY A 118 -4.43 9.89 -13.89
C GLY A 118 -3.04 9.67 -14.49
N ILE A 119 -2.22 8.84 -13.84
CA ILE A 119 -0.87 8.50 -14.27
C ILE A 119 -0.96 7.24 -15.16
N GLN A 120 -0.45 7.32 -16.40
CA GLN A 120 -0.62 6.26 -17.40
C GLN A 120 0.41 5.12 -17.25
N PRO A 121 0.01 3.84 -17.39
CA PRO A 121 0.90 2.67 -17.29
C PRO A 121 2.05 2.61 -18.30
N ALA A 122 1.96 3.36 -19.41
CA ALA A 122 2.98 3.35 -20.45
C ALA A 122 4.22 4.22 -20.13
N GLU A 123 4.25 4.88 -18.97
CA GLU A 123 5.31 5.81 -18.58
C GLU A 123 6.21 5.22 -17.48
N HIS A 124 7.52 5.16 -17.74
CA HIS A 124 8.50 4.67 -16.76
C HIS A 124 8.73 5.74 -15.66
N LEU A 125 7.98 5.59 -14.57
CA LEU A 125 7.73 6.64 -13.57
C LEU A 125 8.98 7.36 -13.00
N CYS A 126 10.01 6.61 -12.58
CA CYS A 126 11.10 7.20 -11.79
C CYS A 126 12.24 7.79 -12.63
N ASN A 127 12.58 7.25 -13.81
CA ASN A 127 13.68 7.79 -14.63
C ASN A 127 13.25 8.40 -15.97
N HIS A 128 11.97 8.26 -16.33
CA HIS A 128 11.42 8.83 -17.57
C HIS A 128 10.31 9.86 -17.29
N GLY A 129 10.25 10.33 -16.04
CA GLY A 129 9.33 11.36 -15.60
C GLY A 129 8.00 10.81 -15.10
N ILE A 130 7.33 11.65 -14.32
CA ILE A 130 5.92 11.47 -13.97
C ILE A 130 5.11 12.20 -15.02
N PRO A 131 4.10 11.55 -15.64
CA PRO A 131 3.25 12.18 -16.64
C PRO A 131 2.76 13.55 -16.18
N SER A 132 3.00 14.58 -16.98
CA SER A 132 2.38 15.88 -16.81
C SER A 132 1.17 15.99 -17.74
N GLY A 133 0.00 15.60 -17.25
CA GLY A 133 -1.28 15.69 -17.96
C GLY A 133 -2.33 16.44 -17.14
N ALA A 134 -3.40 16.92 -17.77
CA ALA A 134 -4.45 17.73 -17.12
C ALA A 134 -5.16 17.01 -15.94
N TYR A 135 -5.01 15.69 -15.84
CA TYR A 135 -5.55 14.84 -14.76
C TYR A 135 -4.48 14.04 -14.03
N ALA A 136 -3.20 14.14 -14.43
CA ALA A 136 -2.12 13.47 -13.74
C ALA A 136 -1.72 14.30 -12.52
N MET A 137 -1.55 13.66 -11.37
CA MET A 137 -0.94 14.33 -10.23
C MET A 137 0.41 14.91 -10.64
N ASP A 138 0.65 16.18 -10.31
CA ASP A 138 1.97 16.73 -10.51
C ASP A 138 3.00 15.95 -9.68
N LYS A 139 4.26 16.04 -10.08
CA LYS A 139 5.37 15.35 -9.41
C LYS A 139 5.43 15.63 -7.90
N TYR A 140 4.99 16.80 -7.44
CA TYR A 140 5.01 17.15 -6.02
C TYR A 140 3.90 16.40 -5.27
N ALA A 141 2.71 16.32 -5.85
CA ALA A 141 1.62 15.53 -5.32
C ALA A 141 1.98 14.03 -5.27
N VAL A 142 2.67 13.49 -6.28
CA VAL A 142 3.17 12.10 -6.22
C VAL A 142 4.21 11.93 -5.12
N ALA A 143 5.18 12.84 -4.99
CA ALA A 143 6.19 12.79 -3.93
C ALA A 143 5.58 12.88 -2.51
N GLN A 144 4.51 13.66 -2.34
CA GLN A 144 3.82 13.80 -1.05
C GLN A 144 2.99 12.58 -0.69
N ASN A 145 2.30 12.00 -1.67
CA ASN A 145 1.44 10.83 -1.44
C ASN A 145 2.24 9.51 -1.39
N PHE A 146 3.37 9.46 -2.11
CA PHE A 146 4.22 8.27 -2.22
C PHE A 146 5.72 8.62 -2.07
N PRO A 147 6.16 9.08 -0.89
CA PRO A 147 7.54 9.54 -0.68
C PRO A 147 8.61 8.45 -0.87
N GLY A 148 8.23 7.17 -0.77
CA GLY A 148 9.11 6.02 -1.03
C GLY A 148 9.14 5.54 -2.50
N LEU A 149 8.36 6.15 -3.39
CA LEU A 149 8.15 5.62 -4.74
C LEU A 149 9.36 5.79 -5.64
N CYS A 150 10.02 6.94 -5.61
CA CYS A 150 11.21 7.22 -6.42
C CYS A 150 12.34 7.80 -5.56
N PRO A 151 13.62 7.66 -6.00
CA PRO A 151 14.74 8.26 -5.30
C PRO A 151 14.71 9.78 -5.32
N GLN A 152 15.41 10.41 -4.37
CA GLN A 152 15.48 11.87 -4.22
C GLN A 152 16.02 12.58 -5.45
N CYS A 153 16.89 11.96 -6.26
CA CYS A 153 17.36 12.55 -7.51
C CYS A 153 16.21 12.81 -8.52
N VAL A 154 15.15 11.99 -8.51
CA VAL A 154 13.95 12.19 -9.33
C VAL A 154 13.19 13.43 -8.88
N TRP A 155 13.08 13.61 -7.56
CA TRP A 155 12.33 14.70 -6.94
C TRP A 155 13.08 16.04 -6.99
N ALA A 156 14.41 16.00 -6.83
CA ALA A 156 15.27 17.18 -6.71
C ALA A 156 15.52 17.89 -8.05
N GLN A 157 15.35 17.22 -9.19
CA GLN A 157 15.55 17.77 -10.54
C GLN A 157 16.94 18.39 -10.81
N THR A 158 17.93 18.06 -9.98
CA THR A 158 19.28 18.61 -10.11
C THR A 158 20.15 17.78 -11.07
N ALA A 159 19.80 16.51 -11.32
CA ALA A 159 20.38 15.62 -12.34
C ALA A 159 19.44 14.44 -12.61
N ALA A 160 19.56 13.79 -13.79
CA ALA A 160 18.89 12.50 -14.03
C ALA A 160 19.48 11.43 -13.10
N CYS A 161 18.64 10.57 -12.53
CA CYS A 161 19.11 9.46 -11.72
C CYS A 161 19.88 8.48 -12.60
N THR A 162 20.98 7.96 -12.07
CA THR A 162 21.68 6.84 -12.73
C THR A 162 20.90 5.55 -12.50
N ASP A 163 21.09 4.55 -13.35
CA ASP A 163 20.52 3.21 -13.12
C ASP A 163 20.95 2.62 -11.77
N ALA A 164 22.13 2.99 -11.30
CA ALA A 164 22.62 2.60 -9.99
C ALA A 164 21.79 3.23 -8.85
N ASP A 165 21.39 4.50 -8.98
CA ASP A 165 20.54 5.18 -8.00
C ASP A 165 19.15 4.55 -7.94
N ILE A 166 18.57 4.22 -9.11
CA ILE A 166 17.28 3.54 -9.23
C ILE A 166 17.34 2.17 -8.55
N LYS A 167 18.35 1.34 -8.86
CA LYS A 167 18.53 0.02 -8.25
C LYS A 167 18.78 0.11 -6.75
N ALA A 168 19.60 1.06 -6.30
CA ALA A 168 19.89 1.25 -4.88
C ALA A 168 18.61 1.59 -4.11
N HIS A 169 17.80 2.54 -4.61
CA HIS A 169 16.53 2.91 -3.99
C HIS A 169 15.52 1.77 -3.97
N ALA A 170 15.43 1.01 -5.07
CA ALA A 170 14.61 -0.19 -5.15
C ALA A 170 14.96 -1.17 -4.02
N ARG A 171 16.26 -1.43 -3.86
CA ARG A 171 16.79 -2.41 -2.91
C ARG A 171 16.62 -1.97 -1.46
N THR A 172 16.80 -0.68 -1.16
CA THR A 172 16.86 -0.22 0.25
C THR A 172 15.56 0.40 0.75
N VAL A 173 14.67 0.83 -0.15
CA VAL A 173 13.44 1.55 0.22
C VAL A 173 12.21 0.82 -0.31
N PHE A 174 12.04 0.78 -1.64
CA PHE A 174 10.78 0.36 -2.24
C PHE A 174 10.48 -1.12 -2.02
N CYS A 175 11.34 -2.02 -2.49
CA CYS A 175 11.09 -3.46 -2.43
C CYS A 175 11.01 -4.00 -0.99
N PRO A 176 11.85 -3.59 -0.03
CA PRO A 176 11.68 -4.01 1.37
C PRO A 176 10.32 -3.61 1.94
N GLN A 177 9.84 -2.40 1.64
CA GLN A 177 8.52 -1.93 2.09
C GLN A 177 7.41 -2.77 1.44
N THR A 178 7.42 -2.92 0.12
CA THR A 178 6.43 -3.73 -0.61
C THR A 178 6.44 -5.19 -0.16
N CYS A 179 7.61 -5.82 -0.02
CA CYS A 179 7.68 -7.22 0.40
C CYS A 179 7.20 -7.41 1.84
N SER A 180 7.54 -6.48 2.74
CA SER A 180 7.10 -6.55 4.13
C SER A 180 5.57 -6.46 4.28
N GLN A 181 4.89 -5.79 3.35
CA GLN A 181 3.44 -5.71 3.33
C GLN A 181 2.77 -7.08 3.20
N TYR A 182 3.39 -7.98 2.43
CA TYR A 182 2.91 -9.34 2.20
C TYR A 182 3.58 -10.38 3.12
N GLY A 183 4.24 -9.92 4.19
CA GLY A 183 4.96 -10.79 5.13
C GLY A 183 6.24 -11.42 4.56
N LEU A 184 6.74 -10.92 3.43
CA LEU A 184 7.88 -11.49 2.70
C LEU A 184 9.21 -10.80 3.06
N SER A 185 10.30 -11.56 2.98
CA SER A 185 11.66 -11.04 2.92
C SER A 185 12.05 -10.81 1.46
N MET A 186 12.93 -9.83 1.23
CA MET A 186 13.42 -9.55 -0.11
C MET A 186 14.70 -10.35 -0.35
N TRP A 187 14.77 -11.10 -1.46
CA TRP A 187 15.97 -11.79 -1.89
C TRP A 187 17.18 -10.82 -1.91
N PRO A 188 18.36 -11.24 -1.44
CA PRO A 188 18.76 -12.60 -1.11
C PRO A 188 18.32 -13.13 0.26
N ASP A 189 17.60 -12.34 1.07
CA ASP A 189 17.02 -12.84 2.31
C ASP A 189 15.82 -13.76 2.02
N THR A 190 15.96 -15.03 2.37
CA THR A 190 14.95 -16.08 2.22
C THR A 190 14.31 -16.49 3.55
N SER A 191 14.40 -15.65 4.59
CA SER A 191 13.82 -15.93 5.90
C SER A 191 12.29 -16.00 5.89
N ARG A 192 11.63 -15.31 4.95
CA ARG A 192 10.17 -15.25 4.82
C ARG A 192 9.77 -15.33 3.34
N THR A 193 9.53 -16.53 2.86
CA THR A 193 9.18 -16.80 1.44
C THR A 193 7.72 -17.18 1.22
N GLN A 194 6.95 -17.35 2.30
CA GLN A 194 5.52 -17.64 2.22
C GLN A 194 4.76 -16.32 2.38
N ALA A 195 4.08 -15.92 1.31
CA ALA A 195 3.29 -14.71 1.35
C ALA A 195 2.08 -14.91 2.27
N THR A 196 1.81 -13.91 3.10
CA THR A 196 0.60 -13.85 3.91
C THR A 196 -0.33 -12.84 3.28
N GLU A 197 -1.60 -13.20 3.17
CA GLU A 197 -2.66 -12.24 2.88
C GLU A 197 -2.51 -11.06 3.83
N PRO A 198 -2.31 -9.83 3.33
CA PRO A 198 -2.13 -8.69 4.20
C PRO A 198 -3.41 -8.52 5.03
N THR A 199 -3.30 -8.76 6.33
CA THR A 199 -4.39 -8.63 7.28
C THR A 199 -4.62 -7.17 7.60
N HIS A 200 -4.95 -6.35 6.59
CA HIS A 200 -5.17 -4.89 6.64
C HIS A 200 -3.86 -4.07 6.52
N HIS A 201 -3.81 -3.15 5.54
CA HIS A 201 -2.81 -2.09 5.50
C HIS A 201 -3.42 -0.79 5.98
N THR A 202 -2.78 -0.15 6.96
CA THR A 202 -3.04 1.26 7.27
C THR A 202 -1.78 2.03 6.88
N HIS A 203 -1.82 2.77 5.78
CA HIS A 203 -0.71 3.64 5.37
C HIS A 203 -0.61 4.86 6.30
N CYS A 204 -0.06 4.68 7.49
CA CYS A 204 0.33 5.81 8.34
C CYS A 204 1.55 6.51 7.74
N ASN A 205 1.38 7.20 6.61
CA ASN A 205 2.41 8.05 6.04
C ASN A 205 2.51 9.28 6.95
N GLY A 206 3.41 9.17 7.93
CA GLY A 206 3.84 10.26 8.78
C GLY A 206 4.62 11.27 7.97
N GLY A 207 3.93 12.18 7.29
CA GLY A 207 4.56 13.40 6.81
C GLY A 207 5.02 14.21 8.01
N SER A 208 6.34 14.35 8.19
CA SER A 208 6.89 15.39 9.05
C SER A 208 6.46 16.74 8.49
N GLN A 209 5.51 17.40 9.17
CA GLN A 209 5.30 18.83 9.01
C GLN A 209 6.38 19.59 9.77
#